data_AF-A0A101IR12-F1
#
_entry.id   AF-A0A101IR12-F1
#
_cell.length_a   1.000
_cell.length_b   1.000
_cell.length_c   1.000
_cell.angle_alpha   90.00
_cell.angle_beta   90.00
_cell.angle_gamma   90.00
#
_symmetry.space_group_name_H-M   'P 1'
#
loop_
_entity.id
_entity.type
_entity.pdbx_description
1 polymer ?
#
loop_
_entity_poly.entity_id
_entity_poly.type
_entity_poly.pdbx_seq_one_letter_code
_entity_poly.pdbx_strand_id
1 'polypeptide(L)'
;DLLRSEGGAGKVIFSFLLPIGLIWVCLQVLIRFIPGIDPLVVFAVLLGVISATIYNWLTEFDSFSSYTFLPVAVSEVIDSKLKSYGLLGLLPVAVLVLAAATSGGAGTFLPALAAFLSVSAYTLAVTVYLTGLYPNVMLYSAGVFLRYLLAISPALLLLIFASIVDPAYAFGSLLLIVPAALLLSRGRVKWQAWEMPGY
;
A
#
# COMPACT_ATOMS: atom_id res chain seq x y z
N ASP A 1 -22.09 -2.48 4.55
CA ASP A 1 -21.43 -3.60 3.85
C ASP A 1 -20.47 -4.44 4.68
N LEU A 2 -19.43 -3.87 5.30
CA LEU A 2 -18.47 -4.67 6.12
C LEU A 2 -19.09 -5.45 7.29
N LEU A 3 -20.22 -4.97 7.84
CA LEU A 3 -20.97 -5.64 8.92
C LEU A 3 -21.92 -6.74 8.42
N ARG A 4 -22.17 -6.85 7.11
CA ARG A 4 -23.19 -7.74 6.52
C ARG A 4 -22.61 -9.02 5.90
N SER A 5 -21.29 -9.20 5.93
CA SER A 5 -20.57 -10.38 5.44
C SER A 5 -20.41 -11.42 6.55
N GLU A 6 -20.47 -12.72 6.23
CA GLU A 6 -20.41 -13.86 7.17
C GLU A 6 -19.13 -13.94 8.03
N GLY A 7 -18.13 -13.09 7.78
CA GLY A 7 -16.93 -12.91 8.65
C GLY A 7 -16.76 -11.51 9.25
N GLY A 8 -17.68 -10.58 8.94
CA GLY A 8 -17.67 -9.19 9.40
C GLY A 8 -16.38 -8.41 9.16
N ALA A 9 -16.21 -7.29 9.86
CA ALA A 9 -14.95 -6.55 9.90
C ALA A 9 -13.80 -7.36 10.55
N GLY A 10 -14.13 -8.33 11.42
CA GLY A 10 -13.17 -9.16 12.13
C GLY A 10 -12.30 -10.03 11.22
N LYS A 11 -12.88 -10.64 10.18
CA LYS A 11 -12.13 -11.42 9.19
C LYS A 11 -11.10 -10.57 8.43
N VAL A 12 -11.46 -9.33 8.08
CA VAL A 12 -10.58 -8.38 7.39
C VAL A 12 -9.42 -7.97 8.29
N ILE A 13 -9.72 -7.61 9.54
CA ILE A 13 -8.70 -7.25 10.54
C ILE A 13 -7.74 -8.41 10.78
N PHE A 14 -8.25 -9.63 10.99
CA PHE A 14 -7.41 -10.81 11.20
C PHE A 14 -6.54 -11.15 9.97
N SER A 15 -7.12 -11.09 8.76
CA SER A 15 -6.39 -11.34 7.51
C SER A 15 -5.34 -10.27 7.21
N PHE A 16 -5.49 -9.06 7.77
CA PHE A 16 -4.47 -8.00 7.71
C PHE A 16 -3.36 -8.22 8.73
N LEU A 17 -3.75 -8.44 9.99
CA LEU A 17 -2.83 -8.47 11.13
C LEU A 17 -1.96 -9.72 11.13
N LEU A 18 -2.46 -10.85 10.65
CA LEU A 18 -1.70 -12.11 10.65
C LEU A 18 -0.46 -12.04 9.74
N PRO A 19 -0.55 -11.65 8.45
CA PRO A 19 0.64 -11.47 7.60
C PRO A 19 1.62 -10.46 8.17
N ILE A 20 1.12 -9.36 8.74
CA ILE A 20 1.96 -8.30 9.32
C ILE A 20 2.69 -8.79 10.56
N GLY A 21 1.98 -9.49 11.46
CA GLY A 21 2.57 -10.09 12.65
C GLY A 21 3.64 -11.12 12.28
N LEU A 22 3.38 -11.93 11.26
CA LEU A 22 4.37 -12.87 10.73
C LEU A 22 5.62 -12.14 10.20
N ILE A 23 5.44 -11.08 9.41
CA ILE A 23 6.56 -10.27 8.91
C ILE A 23 7.37 -9.68 10.07
N TRP A 24 6.70 -9.12 11.07
CA TRP A 24 7.38 -8.58 12.25
C TRP A 24 8.23 -9.65 12.95
N VAL A 25 7.67 -10.83 13.21
CA VAL A 25 8.40 -11.94 13.84
C VAL A 25 9.57 -12.40 12.96
N CYS A 26 9.36 -12.56 11.66
CA CYS A 26 10.42 -12.94 10.72
C CYS A 26 11.55 -11.90 10.67
N LEU A 27 11.23 -10.61 10.73
CA LEU A 27 12.24 -9.54 10.77
C LEU A 27 13.07 -9.61 12.06
N GLN A 28 12.44 -9.85 13.21
CA GLN A 28 13.15 -10.03 14.50
C GLN A 28 14.11 -11.21 14.48
N VAL A 29 13.84 -12.23 13.67
CA VAL A 29 14.78 -13.35 13.42
C VAL A 29 15.86 -12.95 12.42
N LEU A 30 15.49 -12.30 11.31
CA LEU A 30 16.39 -11.93 10.22
C LEU A 30 17.51 -10.98 10.67
N ILE A 31 17.22 -10.02 11.54
CA ILE A 31 18.23 -9.06 12.05
C ILE A 31 19.37 -9.74 12.82
N ARG A 32 19.18 -10.97 13.32
CA ARG A 32 20.26 -11.75 13.95
C ARG A 32 21.31 -12.19 12.93
N PHE A 33 20.95 -12.24 11.65
CA PHE A 33 21.82 -12.67 10.55
C PHE A 33 22.37 -11.48 9.74
N ILE A 34 21.72 -10.32 9.78
CA ILE A 34 22.13 -9.11 9.05
C ILE A 34 22.28 -7.94 10.04
N PRO A 35 23.46 -7.79 10.67
CA PRO A 35 23.71 -6.67 11.58
C PRO A 35 23.69 -5.34 10.82
N GLY A 36 23.02 -4.34 11.38
CA GLY A 36 22.90 -2.99 10.80
C GLY A 36 21.52 -2.68 10.19
N ILE A 37 20.66 -3.67 10.00
CA ILE A 37 19.26 -3.41 9.60
C ILE A 37 18.47 -2.90 10.81
N ASP A 38 17.87 -1.71 10.69
CA ASP A 38 16.82 -1.27 11.60
C ASP A 38 15.50 -1.99 11.28
N PRO A 39 14.96 -2.82 12.20
CA PRO A 39 13.76 -3.61 11.94
C PRO A 39 12.51 -2.75 11.76
N LEU A 40 12.45 -1.56 12.38
CA LEU A 40 11.31 -0.67 12.31
C LEU A 40 11.19 -0.01 10.93
N VAL A 41 12.32 0.42 10.34
CA VAL A 41 12.38 0.99 9.00
C VAL A 41 12.00 -0.05 7.94
N VAL A 42 12.59 -1.25 8.00
CA VAL A 42 12.25 -2.32 7.03
C VAL A 42 10.79 -2.74 7.18
N PHE A 43 10.30 -2.85 8.42
CA PHE A 43 8.89 -3.11 8.68
C PHE A 43 8.00 -2.03 8.09
N ALA A 44 8.34 -0.74 8.26
CA ALA A 44 7.58 0.36 7.67
C ALA A 44 7.51 0.30 6.14
N VAL A 45 8.61 -0.03 5.46
CA VAL A 45 8.63 -0.21 4.01
C VAL A 45 7.68 -1.33 3.58
N LEU A 46 7.77 -2.50 4.22
CA LEU A 46 6.90 -3.65 3.91
C LEU A 46 5.44 -3.38 4.25
N LEU A 47 5.18 -2.73 5.38
CA LEU A 47 3.85 -2.29 5.80
C LEU A 47 3.25 -1.30 4.80
N GLY A 48 4.07 -0.42 4.22
CA GLY A 48 3.66 0.48 3.13
C GLY A 48 3.18 -0.29 1.90
N VAL A 49 3.90 -1.34 1.48
CA VAL A 49 3.46 -2.21 0.36
C VAL A 49 2.15 -2.93 0.69
N ILE A 50 2.07 -3.52 1.88
CA ILE A 50 0.89 -4.28 2.32
C ILE A 50 -0.32 -3.37 2.48
N SER A 51 -0.12 -2.13 2.91
CA SER A 51 -1.24 -1.17 3.03
C SER A 51 -1.97 -0.96 1.70
N ALA A 52 -1.32 -1.16 0.54
CA ALA A 52 -1.98 -1.06 -0.77
C ALA A 52 -3.09 -2.11 -0.96
N THR A 53 -3.09 -3.23 -0.22
CA THR A 53 -4.17 -4.22 -0.28
C THR A 53 -5.50 -3.71 0.27
N ILE A 54 -5.47 -2.65 1.11
CA ILE A 54 -6.69 -1.95 1.55
C ILE A 54 -7.46 -1.42 0.33
N TYR A 55 -6.75 -0.96 -0.70
CA TYR A 55 -7.38 -0.52 -1.94
C TYR A 55 -8.01 -1.68 -2.71
N ASN A 56 -7.43 -2.87 -2.66
CA ASN A 56 -8.02 -4.08 -3.23
C ASN A 56 -9.34 -4.41 -2.54
N TRP A 57 -9.41 -4.35 -1.20
CA TRP A 57 -10.67 -4.57 -0.47
C TRP A 57 -11.72 -3.51 -0.76
N LEU A 58 -11.30 -2.25 -0.86
CA LEU A 58 -12.20 -1.14 -1.21
C LEU A 58 -12.80 -1.26 -2.61
N THR A 59 -12.19 -2.06 -3.49
CA THR A 59 -12.61 -2.31 -4.88
C THR A 59 -13.10 -3.74 -5.11
N GLU A 60 -13.00 -4.64 -4.14
CA GLU A 60 -13.34 -6.06 -4.27
C GLU A 60 -14.85 -6.29 -4.43
N PHE A 61 -15.64 -5.54 -3.67
CA PHE A 61 -17.10 -5.62 -3.71
C PHE A 61 -17.75 -4.52 -4.55
N ASP A 62 -16.94 -3.65 -5.16
CA ASP A 62 -17.43 -2.55 -5.99
C ASP A 62 -17.23 -2.84 -7.47
N SER A 63 -18.35 -3.12 -8.15
CA SER A 63 -18.39 -3.13 -9.60
C SER A 63 -18.74 -1.74 -10.11
N PHE A 64 -18.00 -1.18 -11.08
CA PHE A 64 -18.40 0.09 -11.70
C PHE A 64 -19.77 -0.01 -12.38
N SER A 65 -20.18 -1.21 -12.81
CA SER A 65 -21.53 -1.48 -13.33
C SER A 65 -22.65 -1.10 -12.36
N SER A 66 -22.36 -1.05 -11.05
CA SER A 66 -23.30 -0.61 -10.02
C SER A 66 -23.46 0.92 -9.97
N TYR A 67 -22.65 1.68 -10.71
CA TYR A 67 -22.65 3.15 -10.73
C TYR A 67 -23.04 3.73 -12.10
N THR A 68 -23.24 2.90 -13.13
CA THR A 68 -23.50 3.36 -14.51
C THR A 68 -24.83 4.08 -14.69
N PHE A 69 -25.79 3.89 -13.77
CA PHE A 69 -27.05 4.64 -13.76
C PHE A 69 -26.94 6.03 -13.09
N LEU A 70 -25.80 6.31 -12.44
CA LEU A 70 -25.49 7.61 -11.85
C LEU A 70 -24.61 8.42 -12.81
N PRO A 71 -24.78 9.75 -12.92
CA PRO A 71 -23.95 10.60 -13.75
C PRO A 71 -22.59 10.88 -13.06
N VAL A 72 -21.85 9.83 -12.70
CA VAL A 72 -20.56 9.91 -12.00
C VAL A 72 -19.43 9.38 -12.88
N ALA A 73 -18.31 10.08 -12.89
CA ALA A 73 -17.14 9.67 -13.67
C ALA A 73 -16.32 8.59 -12.93
N VAL A 74 -15.63 7.72 -13.68
CA VAL A 74 -14.71 6.70 -13.11
C VAL A 74 -13.66 7.34 -12.20
N SER A 75 -13.14 8.51 -12.57
CA SER A 75 -12.18 9.27 -11.77
C SER A 75 -12.75 9.70 -10.41
N GLU A 76 -14.02 10.05 -10.34
CA GLU A 76 -14.69 10.44 -9.09
C GLU A 76 -14.86 9.23 -8.16
N VAL A 77 -15.17 8.06 -8.73
CA VAL A 77 -15.22 6.81 -7.97
C VAL A 77 -13.82 6.47 -7.43
N ILE A 78 -12.77 6.57 -8.26
CA ILE A 78 -11.38 6.39 -7.81
C ILE A 78 -11.04 7.37 -6.69
N ASP A 79 -11.35 8.65 -6.81
CA ASP A 79 -11.08 9.66 -5.78
C ASP A 79 -11.83 9.37 -4.47
N SER A 80 -13.06 8.87 -4.55
CA SER A 80 -13.81 8.39 -3.38
C SER A 80 -13.08 7.23 -2.69
N LYS A 81 -12.58 6.25 -3.46
CA LYS A 81 -11.79 5.13 -2.92
C LYS A 81 -10.47 5.59 -2.30
N LEU A 82 -9.79 6.56 -2.90
CA LEU A 82 -8.57 7.15 -2.33
C LEU A 82 -8.83 7.85 -0.99
N LYS A 83 -9.98 8.52 -0.83
CA LYS A 83 -10.38 9.11 0.47
C LYS A 83 -10.67 8.03 1.51
N SER A 84 -11.41 6.98 1.14
CA SER A 84 -11.66 5.84 2.04
C SER A 84 -10.36 5.12 2.43
N TYR A 85 -9.42 5.00 1.49
CA TYR A 85 -8.09 4.47 1.76
C TYR A 85 -7.34 5.30 2.81
N GLY A 86 -7.37 6.64 2.70
CA GLY A 86 -6.74 7.52 3.69
C GLY A 86 -7.30 7.33 5.11
N LEU A 87 -8.62 7.13 5.24
CA LEU A 87 -9.26 6.85 6.53
C LEU A 87 -8.87 5.47 7.09
N LEU A 88 -8.91 4.42 6.25
CA LEU A 88 -8.53 3.06 6.65
C LEU A 88 -7.01 2.93 6.87
N GLY A 89 -6.21 3.80 6.26
CA GLY A 89 -4.75 3.89 6.42
C GLY A 89 -4.32 4.22 7.85
N LEU A 90 -5.23 4.72 8.69
CA LEU A 90 -4.98 4.90 10.13
C LEU A 90 -4.68 3.58 10.84
N LEU A 91 -5.22 2.45 10.36
CA LEU A 91 -4.97 1.13 10.95
C LEU A 91 -3.48 0.72 10.79
N PRO A 92 -2.88 0.70 9.57
CA PRO A 92 -1.44 0.51 9.40
C PRO A 92 -0.59 1.50 10.21
N VAL A 93 -0.98 2.78 10.30
CA VAL A 93 -0.25 3.77 11.11
C VAL A 93 -0.24 3.37 12.59
N ALA A 94 -1.39 2.96 13.13
CA ALA A 94 -1.48 2.48 14.50
C ALA A 94 -0.59 1.25 14.75
N VAL A 95 -0.55 0.31 13.79
CA VAL A 95 0.35 -0.85 13.84
C VAL A 95 1.82 -0.43 13.87
N LEU A 96 2.22 0.55 13.06
CA LEU A 96 3.59 1.06 13.05
C LEU A 96 3.97 1.72 14.38
N VAL A 97 3.06 2.51 14.96
CA VAL A 97 3.25 3.12 16.28
C VAL A 97 3.44 2.06 17.37
N LEU A 98 2.62 1.00 17.36
CA LEU A 98 2.75 -0.12 18.31
C LEU A 98 4.07 -0.87 18.12
N ALA A 99 4.51 -1.09 16.88
CA ALA A 99 5.80 -1.71 16.58
C ALA A 99 6.97 -0.85 17.11
N ALA A 100 6.89 0.48 16.96
CA ALA A 100 7.91 1.40 17.49
C ALA A 100 7.94 1.40 19.03
N ALA A 101 6.77 1.42 19.67
CA ALA A 101 6.66 1.41 21.13
C ALA A 101 7.19 0.11 21.75
N THR A 102 6.96 -1.04 21.11
CA THR A 102 7.38 -2.35 21.63
C THR A 102 8.83 -2.70 21.34
N SER A 103 9.42 -2.14 20.28
CA SER A 103 10.83 -2.36 19.91
C SER A 103 11.82 -1.39 20.58
N GLY A 104 11.34 -0.34 21.24
CA GLY A 104 12.18 0.74 21.75
C GLY A 104 12.77 1.63 20.64
N GLY A 105 12.30 1.50 19.40
CA GLY A 105 12.79 2.21 18.20
C GLY A 105 12.34 3.67 18.09
N ALA A 106 12.17 4.39 19.20
CA ALA A 106 11.67 5.76 19.20
C ALA A 106 12.55 6.71 18.36
N GLY A 107 13.86 6.46 18.30
CA GLY A 107 14.81 7.26 17.50
C GLY A 107 14.65 7.10 15.98
N THR A 108 14.21 5.93 15.51
CA THR A 108 14.05 5.62 14.07
C THR A 108 12.59 5.70 13.60
N PHE A 109 11.68 6.07 14.51
CA PHE A 109 10.25 6.21 14.20
C PHE A 109 9.95 7.24 13.11
N LEU A 110 10.58 8.42 13.14
CA LEU A 110 10.32 9.46 12.13
C LEU A 110 10.76 9.04 10.71
N PRO A 111 11.99 8.52 10.50
CA PRO A 111 12.37 7.94 9.21
C PRO A 111 11.46 6.79 8.78
N ALA A 112 11.07 5.90 9.71
CA ALA A 112 10.17 4.80 9.42
C ALA A 112 8.76 5.29 9.02
N LEU A 113 8.22 6.31 9.69
CA LEU A 113 6.93 6.90 9.35
C LEU A 113 6.97 7.55 7.97
N ALA A 114 8.04 8.28 7.64
CA ALA A 114 8.24 8.85 6.32
C ALA A 114 8.29 7.76 5.23
N ALA A 115 9.03 6.68 5.49
CA ALA A 115 9.11 5.51 4.61
C ALA A 115 7.73 4.88 4.40
N PHE A 116 7.01 4.59 5.48
CA PHE A 116 5.67 4.01 5.43
C PHE A 116 4.72 4.86 4.58
N LEU A 117 4.58 6.15 4.89
CA LEU A 117 3.65 7.05 4.18
C LEU A 117 4.00 7.18 2.70
N SER A 118 5.28 7.32 2.38
CA SER A 118 5.72 7.51 1.00
C SER A 118 5.59 6.24 0.18
N VAL A 119 5.97 5.09 0.74
CA VAL A 119 5.86 3.79 0.09
C VAL A 119 4.40 3.41 -0.09
N SER A 120 3.55 3.63 0.92
CA SER A 120 2.10 3.43 0.84
C SER A 120 1.47 4.26 -0.29
N ALA A 121 1.80 5.56 -0.36
CA ALA A 121 1.31 6.42 -1.43
C ALA A 121 1.79 5.98 -2.82
N TYR A 122 3.06 5.58 -2.93
CA TYR A 122 3.64 5.14 -4.20
C TYR A 122 3.08 3.81 -4.68
N THR A 123 3.01 2.80 -3.81
CA THR A 123 2.44 1.48 -4.16
C THR A 123 0.97 1.61 -4.53
N LEU A 124 0.19 2.40 -3.78
CA LEU A 124 -1.19 2.73 -4.13
C LEU A 124 -1.28 3.40 -5.50
N ALA A 125 -0.43 4.39 -5.78
CA ALA A 125 -0.42 5.09 -7.05
C ALA A 125 -0.09 4.16 -8.23
N VAL A 126 0.87 3.26 -8.07
CA VAL A 126 1.20 2.23 -9.05
C VAL A 126 0.00 1.29 -9.28
N THR A 127 -0.65 0.82 -8.20
CA THR A 127 -1.86 0.00 -8.29
C THR A 127 -2.94 0.71 -9.07
N VAL A 128 -3.32 1.94 -8.69
CA VAL A 128 -4.34 2.72 -9.38
C VAL A 128 -3.98 2.95 -10.84
N TYR A 129 -2.72 3.31 -11.15
CA TYR A 129 -2.29 3.52 -12.53
C TYR A 129 -2.38 2.24 -13.39
N LEU A 130 -2.01 1.09 -12.83
CA LEU A 130 -1.98 -0.17 -13.54
C LEU A 130 -3.36 -0.84 -13.64
N THR A 131 -4.22 -0.69 -12.64
CA THR A 131 -5.44 -1.51 -12.50
C THR A 131 -6.73 -0.72 -12.29
N GLY A 132 -6.67 0.57 -12.00
CA GLY A 132 -7.86 1.40 -11.82
C GLY A 132 -8.74 0.89 -10.68
N LEU A 133 -10.00 0.60 -10.98
CA LEU A 133 -10.97 0.01 -10.04
C LEU A 133 -10.93 -1.54 -10.01
N TYR A 134 -10.05 -2.19 -10.77
CA TYR A 134 -10.04 -3.65 -10.94
C TYR A 134 -8.73 -4.35 -10.51
N PRO A 135 -8.11 -3.98 -9.37
CA PRO A 135 -6.89 -4.66 -8.92
C PRO A 135 -7.12 -6.16 -8.67
N ASN A 136 -8.32 -6.54 -8.23
CA ASN A 136 -8.71 -7.93 -7.95
C ASN A 136 -8.77 -8.85 -9.18
N VAL A 137 -8.71 -8.30 -10.39
CA VAL A 137 -8.66 -9.09 -11.63
C VAL A 137 -7.31 -8.86 -12.32
N MET A 138 -6.91 -7.60 -12.46
CA MET A 138 -5.74 -7.26 -13.27
C MET A 138 -4.42 -7.67 -12.62
N LEU A 139 -4.29 -7.69 -11.29
CA LEU A 139 -3.05 -8.15 -10.64
C LEU A 139 -2.81 -9.65 -10.79
N TYR A 140 -3.81 -10.45 -11.17
CA TYR A 140 -3.63 -11.86 -11.51
C TYR A 140 -3.05 -12.08 -12.91
N SER A 141 -3.08 -11.06 -13.77
CA SER A 141 -2.39 -11.11 -15.06
C SER A 141 -0.89 -11.01 -14.84
N ALA A 142 -0.15 -12.05 -15.25
CA ALA A 142 1.32 -12.11 -15.11
C ALA A 142 2.03 -10.87 -15.67
N GLY A 143 1.55 -10.31 -16.78
CA GLY A 143 2.15 -9.12 -17.39
C GLY A 143 1.93 -7.84 -16.56
N VAL A 144 0.75 -7.68 -15.96
CA VAL A 144 0.45 -6.54 -15.08
C VAL A 144 1.19 -6.69 -13.76
N PHE A 145 1.21 -7.90 -13.19
CA PHE A 145 1.95 -8.22 -11.98
C PHE A 145 3.45 -7.96 -12.15
N LEU A 146 4.04 -8.37 -13.28
CA LEU A 146 5.45 -8.10 -13.56
C LEU A 146 5.74 -6.59 -13.63
N ARG A 147 4.88 -5.80 -14.29
CA ARG A 147 5.00 -4.34 -14.33
C ARG A 147 4.88 -3.72 -12.94
N TYR A 148 3.97 -4.22 -12.12
CA TYR A 148 3.81 -3.80 -10.72
C TYR A 148 5.11 -4.05 -9.94
N LEU A 149 5.65 -5.28 -10.02
CA LEU A 149 6.89 -5.67 -9.36
C LEU A 149 8.08 -4.79 -9.82
N LEU A 150 8.26 -4.64 -11.12
CA LEU A 150 9.34 -3.83 -11.69
C LEU A 150 9.23 -2.33 -11.32
N ALA A 151 8.01 -1.83 -11.12
CA ALA A 151 7.79 -0.44 -10.70
C ALA A 151 8.13 -0.22 -9.22
N ILE A 152 7.79 -1.17 -8.33
CA ILE A 152 7.99 -0.99 -6.89
C ILE A 152 9.36 -1.48 -6.40
N SER A 153 9.81 -2.65 -6.86
CA SER A 153 10.96 -3.35 -6.26
C SER A 153 12.25 -2.54 -6.27
N PRO A 154 12.65 -1.83 -7.35
CA PRO A 154 13.88 -1.04 -7.34
C PRO A 154 13.86 0.06 -6.27
N ALA A 155 12.73 0.74 -6.10
CA ALA A 155 12.58 1.78 -5.09
C ALA A 155 12.66 1.21 -3.67
N LEU A 156 11.98 0.09 -3.41
CA LEU A 156 12.00 -0.56 -2.09
C LEU A 156 13.39 -1.09 -1.74
N LEU A 157 14.06 -1.75 -2.69
CA LEU A 157 15.41 -2.28 -2.50
C LEU A 157 16.39 -1.15 -2.21
N LEU A 158 16.34 -0.05 -2.97
CA LEU A 158 17.18 1.12 -2.73
C LEU A 158 16.96 1.68 -1.32
N LEU A 159 15.70 1.85 -0.89
CA LEU A 159 15.39 2.35 0.46
C LEU A 159 15.89 1.41 1.56
N ILE A 160 15.69 0.10 1.41
CA ILE A 160 16.14 -0.90 2.38
C ILE A 160 17.68 -0.88 2.46
N PHE A 161 18.39 -0.94 1.32
CA PHE A 161 19.85 -0.91 1.32
C PHE A 161 20.43 0.40 1.84
N ALA A 162 19.81 1.54 1.51
CA ALA A 162 20.22 2.84 2.06
C ALA A 162 20.06 2.85 3.59
N SER A 163 18.96 2.30 4.12
CA SER A 163 18.69 2.26 5.56
C SER A 163 19.67 1.41 6.37
N ILE A 164 20.40 0.49 5.72
CA ILE A 164 21.47 -0.30 6.37
C ILE A 164 22.65 0.61 6.74
N VAL A 165 22.93 1.63 5.92
CA VAL A 165 24.03 2.57 6.18
C VAL A 165 23.65 3.53 7.31
N ASP A 166 22.45 4.11 7.23
CA ASP A 166 21.88 4.96 8.27
C ASP A 166 20.34 4.91 8.14
N PRO A 167 19.60 4.56 9.22
CA PRO A 167 18.14 4.59 9.23
C PRO A 167 17.55 5.95 8.79
N ALA A 168 18.27 7.05 9.00
CA ALA A 168 17.85 8.39 8.56
C ALA A 168 17.72 8.51 7.04
N TYR A 169 18.45 7.71 6.24
CA TYR A 169 18.28 7.71 4.79
C TYR A 169 16.89 7.25 4.34
N ALA A 170 16.09 6.63 5.22
CA ALA A 170 14.69 6.35 4.95
C ALA A 170 13.87 7.62 4.68
N PHE A 171 14.28 8.81 5.15
CA PHE A 171 13.66 10.08 4.74
C PHE A 171 13.74 10.33 3.22
N GLY A 172 14.71 9.73 2.53
CA GLY A 172 14.79 9.75 1.07
C GLY A 172 13.55 9.16 0.39
N SER A 173 12.75 8.36 1.10
CA SER A 173 11.46 7.85 0.61
C SER A 173 10.50 8.97 0.21
N LEU A 174 10.60 10.16 0.81
CA LEU A 174 9.73 11.30 0.50
C LEU A 174 9.82 11.71 -0.98
N LEU A 175 10.93 11.38 -1.66
CA LEU A 175 11.07 11.56 -3.10
C LEU A 175 10.04 10.75 -3.90
N LEU A 176 9.51 9.65 -3.35
CA LEU A 176 8.47 8.83 -3.97
C LEU A 176 7.10 9.52 -4.03
N ILE A 177 6.87 10.59 -3.26
CA ILE A 177 5.62 11.34 -3.29
C ILE A 177 5.41 11.98 -4.68
N VAL A 178 6.49 12.44 -5.33
CA VAL A 178 6.43 13.04 -6.66
C VAL A 178 5.94 12.05 -7.73
N PRO A 179 6.58 10.88 -7.95
CA PRO A 179 6.07 9.90 -8.88
C PRO A 179 4.71 9.34 -8.47
N ALA A 180 4.40 9.23 -7.17
CA ALA A 180 3.06 8.84 -6.72
C ALA A 180 1.98 9.82 -7.21
N ALA A 181 2.19 11.13 -7.02
CA ALA A 181 1.26 12.16 -7.49
C ALA A 181 1.10 12.16 -9.02
N LEU A 182 2.20 11.98 -9.76
CA LEU A 182 2.19 11.87 -11.22
C LEU A 182 1.46 10.62 -11.73
N LEU A 183 1.65 9.48 -11.07
CA LEU A 183 0.98 8.24 -11.41
C LEU A 183 -0.52 8.30 -11.11
N LEU A 184 -0.92 8.93 -9.99
CA LEU A 184 -2.33 9.14 -9.68
C LEU A 184 -3.02 10.08 -10.67
N SER A 185 -2.39 11.19 -11.04
CA SER A 185 -2.95 12.11 -12.04
C SER A 185 -3.12 11.44 -13.41
N ARG A 186 -2.09 10.72 -13.87
CA ARG A 186 -2.15 9.95 -15.13
C ARG A 186 -3.13 8.78 -15.03
N GLY A 187 -3.22 8.12 -13.88
CA GLY A 187 -4.15 7.03 -13.62
C GLY A 187 -5.60 7.48 -13.77
N ARG A 188 -5.97 8.61 -13.16
CA ARG A 188 -7.31 9.18 -13.30
C ARG A 188 -7.71 9.41 -14.76
N VAL A 189 -6.84 10.06 -15.54
CA VAL A 189 -7.09 10.35 -16.96
C VAL A 189 -7.18 9.06 -17.78
N LYS A 190 -6.25 8.12 -17.55
CA LYS A 190 -6.21 6.82 -18.25
C LYS A 190 -7.50 6.02 -18.05
N TRP A 191 -8.00 5.95 -16.82
CA TRP A 191 -9.18 5.15 -16.49
C TRP A 191 -10.50 5.84 -16.77
N GLN A 192 -10.51 7.17 -16.92
CA GLN A 192 -11.69 7.88 -17.39
C GLN A 192 -12.00 7.61 -18.87
N ALA A 193 -10.97 7.42 -19.69
CA ALA A 193 -11.12 7.10 -21.12
C ALA A 193 -11.39 5.61 -21.39
N TRP A 194 -11.38 4.77 -20.35
CA TRP A 194 -11.52 3.33 -20.51
C TRP A 194 -12.98 2.90 -20.46
N GLU A 195 -13.54 2.63 -21.63
CA GLU A 195 -14.78 1.86 -21.76
C GLU A 195 -14.43 0.38 -21.62
N MET A 196 -15.06 -0.31 -20.68
CA MET A 196 -14.91 -1.76 -20.58
C MET A 196 -15.38 -2.41 -21.90
N PRO A 197 -14.58 -3.29 -22.53
CA PRO A 197 -15.14 -4.17 -23.54
C PRO A 197 -16.20 -5.04 -22.84
N GLY A 198 -17.46 -4.80 -23.19
CA GLY A 198 -18.58 -5.59 -22.68
C GLY A 198 -18.37 -7.06 -22.99
N TYR A 199 -18.62 -7.91 -21.98
CA TYR A 199 -18.83 -9.34 -22.18
C TYR A 199 -20.29 -9.60 -22.53
#